data_AF-A0A399QFM7-F1
#
_entry.id   AF-A0A399QFM7-F1
#
_cell.length_a   1.000
_cell.length_b   1.000
_cell.length_c   1.000
_cell.angle_alpha   90.00
_cell.angle_beta   90.00
_cell.angle_gamma   90.00
#
_symmetry.space_group_name_H-M   'P 1'
#
loop_
_entity.id
_entity.type
_entity.pdbx_description
1 polymer ?
#
loop_
_entity_poly.entity_id
_entity_poly.type
_entity_poly.pdbx_seq_one_letter_code
_entity_poly.pdbx_strand_id
1 'polypeptide(L)'
;VIEAAGRQLVVVLPDGADVAGDPLAGLARGRIRPPDVALVVTETAARAWADAGFELLADRAAGSTATAYLCADFVCRLPVTTADALRAQLDAASDRDA
;
A
#
# COMPACT_ATOMS: atom_id res chain seq x y z
N VAL A 1 -11.17 4.82 24.09
CA VAL A 1 -10.85 5.96 23.20
C VAL A 1 -10.31 5.33 21.93
N ILE A 2 -10.89 5.59 20.77
CA ILE A 2 -10.31 5.11 19.51
C ILE A 2 -9.16 6.08 19.23
N GLU A 3 -7.92 5.63 19.48
CA GLU A 3 -6.72 6.33 19.00
C GLU A 3 -6.69 6.29 17.47
N ALA A 4 -6.06 7.28 16.84
CA ALA A 4 -6.13 7.59 15.41
C ALA A 4 -6.17 6.33 14.51
N ALA A 5 -7.05 6.35 13.50
CA ALA A 5 -7.27 5.23 12.60
C ALA A 5 -5.96 4.82 11.91
N GLY A 6 -5.51 3.59 12.14
CA GLY A 6 -4.30 3.06 11.52
C GLY A 6 -4.44 3.03 10.00
N ARG A 7 -3.43 3.53 9.29
CA ARG A 7 -3.44 3.57 7.83
C ARG A 7 -2.92 2.24 7.29
N GLN A 8 -3.44 1.83 6.14
CA GLN A 8 -2.93 0.67 5.41
C GLN A 8 -2.28 1.11 4.10
N LEU A 9 -1.02 0.76 3.91
CA LEU A 9 -0.29 0.95 2.65
C LEU A 9 -0.01 -0.41 2.01
N VAL A 10 -0.63 -0.69 0.87
CA VAL A 10 -0.38 -1.92 0.12
C VAL A 10 0.30 -1.56 -1.19
N VAL A 11 1.43 -2.19 -1.48
CA VAL A 11 2.08 -2.13 -2.79
C VAL A 11 2.01 -3.52 -3.42
N VAL A 12 1.34 -3.61 -4.56
CA VAL A 12 1.27 -4.83 -5.37
C VAL A 12 2.20 -4.66 -6.57
N LEU A 13 3.15 -5.58 -6.72
CA LEU A 13 4.07 -5.63 -7.85
C LEU A 13 3.61 -6.70 -8.85
N PRO A 14 3.82 -6.49 -10.17
CA PRO A 14 3.71 -7.58 -11.14
C PRO A 14 4.62 -8.74 -10.74
N ASP A 15 4.20 -9.97 -11.02
CA ASP A 15 5.05 -11.14 -10.78
C ASP A 15 6.36 -11.04 -11.60
N GLY A 16 7.49 -11.38 -10.97
CA GLY A 16 8.82 -11.28 -11.60
C GLY A 16 9.46 -9.88 -11.57
N ALA A 17 8.78 -8.86 -11.02
CA ALA A 17 9.37 -7.54 -10.82
C ALA A 17 10.52 -7.56 -9.78
N ASP A 18 11.50 -6.68 -9.96
CA ASP A 18 12.57 -6.46 -8.98
C ASP A 18 12.04 -5.68 -7.76
N VAL A 19 11.65 -6.41 -6.71
CA VAL A 19 11.11 -5.84 -5.48
C VAL A 19 12.14 -5.00 -4.70
N ALA A 20 13.43 -5.23 -4.90
CA ALA A 20 14.48 -4.48 -4.20
C ALA A 20 14.71 -3.11 -4.85
N GLY A 21 14.65 -3.06 -6.19
CA GLY A 21 14.79 -1.84 -6.99
C GLY A 21 13.50 -1.03 -7.14
N ASP A 22 12.32 -1.58 -6.83
CA ASP A 22 11.05 -0.88 -7.03
C ASP A 22 10.88 0.32 -6.07
N PRO A 23 10.61 1.52 -6.60
CA PRO A 23 10.58 2.74 -5.79
C PRO A 23 9.33 2.84 -4.89
N LEU A 24 8.21 2.20 -5.24
CA LEU A 24 7.03 2.13 -4.36
C LEU A 24 7.29 1.18 -3.19
N ALA A 25 7.91 0.04 -3.46
CA ALA A 25 8.32 -0.91 -2.44
C ALA A 25 9.32 -0.29 -1.46
N GLY A 26 10.27 0.52 -1.96
CA GLY A 26 11.20 1.28 -1.12
C GLY A 26 10.50 2.27 -0.18
N LEU A 27 9.54 3.04 -0.70
CA LEU A 27 8.75 3.99 0.11
C LEU A 27 7.91 3.27 1.18
N ALA A 28 7.26 2.15 0.83
CA ALA A 28 6.40 1.43 1.76
C ALA A 28 7.18 0.85 2.96
N ARG A 29 8.35 0.25 2.71
CA ARG A 29 9.20 -0.32 3.78
C ARG A 29 9.72 0.74 4.76
N GLY A 30 9.96 1.97 4.28
CA GLY A 30 10.47 3.06 5.10
C GLY A 30 9.44 3.70 6.04
N ARG A 31 8.16 3.32 5.98
CA ARG A 31 7.07 4.06 6.62
C ARG A 31 6.28 3.31 7.70
N ILE A 32 6.73 2.12 8.10
CA ILE A 32 6.05 1.32 9.12
C ILE A 32 6.29 1.91 10.51
N ARG A 33 5.25 2.50 11.11
CA ARG A 33 5.17 2.77 12.55
C ARG A 33 3.75 2.51 13.03
N PRO A 34 3.56 1.77 14.14
CA PRO A 34 2.22 1.64 14.74
C PRO A 34 1.56 3.01 14.91
N PRO A 35 0.25 3.14 14.61
CA PRO A 35 -0.71 2.08 14.27
C PRO A 35 -0.78 1.67 12.78
N ASP A 36 0.10 2.18 11.92
CA ASP A 36 0.06 1.91 10.48
C ASP A 36 0.59 0.52 10.12
N VAL A 37 0.04 -0.03 9.04
CA VAL A 37 0.47 -1.31 8.44
C VAL A 37 0.90 -1.06 7.01
N ALA A 38 2.05 -1.62 6.60
CA ALA A 38 2.48 -1.62 5.20
C ALA A 38 2.78 -3.03 4.70
N LEU A 39 2.33 -3.35 3.48
CA LEU A 39 2.60 -4.60 2.79
C LEU A 39 3.19 -4.32 1.41
N VAL A 40 4.16 -5.13 1.04
CA VAL A 40 4.73 -5.18 -0.31
C VAL A 40 4.64 -6.63 -0.76
N VAL A 41 3.83 -6.89 -1.79
CA VAL A 41 3.50 -8.24 -2.26
C VAL A 41 3.54 -8.31 -3.78
N THR A 42 3.75 -9.49 -4.34
CA THR A 42 3.50 -9.72 -5.77
C THR A 42 2.02 -9.97 -6.02
N GLU A 43 1.59 -9.90 -7.27
CA GLU A 43 0.20 -10.15 -7.66
C GLU A 43 -0.28 -11.57 -7.29
N THR A 44 0.54 -12.59 -7.56
CA THR A 44 0.24 -13.98 -7.14
C THR A 44 0.10 -14.08 -5.61
N ALA A 45 0.98 -13.42 -4.85
CA ALA A 45 0.89 -13.42 -3.39
C ALA A 45 -0.35 -12.66 -2.89
N ALA A 46 -0.66 -11.49 -3.45
CA ALA A 46 -1.84 -10.72 -3.09
C ALA A 46 -3.11 -11.57 -3.24
N ARG A 47 -3.23 -12.27 -4.37
CA ARG A 47 -4.36 -13.17 -4.64
C ARG A 47 -4.42 -14.34 -3.66
N ALA A 48 -3.30 -15.03 -3.42
CA ALA A 48 -3.27 -16.17 -2.51
C ALA A 48 -3.68 -15.80 -1.07
N TRP A 49 -3.30 -14.62 -0.60
CA TRP A 49 -3.69 -14.14 0.72
C TRP A 49 -5.13 -13.64 0.76
N ALA A 50 -5.62 -12.99 -0.30
CA ALA A 50 -7.02 -12.64 -0.43
C ALA A 50 -7.91 -13.91 -0.39
N ASP A 51 -7.53 -14.95 -1.13
CA ASP A 51 -8.22 -16.26 -1.14
C ASP A 51 -8.18 -16.95 0.23
N ALA A 52 -7.17 -16.66 1.06
CA ALA A 52 -7.05 -17.13 2.43
C ALA A 52 -7.88 -16.30 3.44
N GLY A 53 -8.60 -15.27 2.99
CA GLY A 53 -9.49 -14.43 3.81
C GLY A 53 -8.88 -13.12 4.31
N PHE A 54 -7.71 -12.71 3.79
CA PHE A 54 -7.12 -11.42 4.13
C PHE A 54 -7.70 -10.30 3.24
N GLU A 55 -8.86 -9.78 3.64
CA GLU A 55 -9.63 -8.75 2.89
C GLU A 55 -8.84 -7.48 2.55
N LEU A 56 -7.76 -7.17 3.27
CA LEU A 56 -6.88 -6.04 2.94
C LEU A 56 -6.30 -6.13 1.52
N LEU A 57 -6.15 -7.36 1.00
CA LEU A 57 -5.60 -7.65 -0.33
C LEU A 57 -6.69 -7.94 -1.38
N ALA A 58 -7.96 -7.97 -0.98
CA ALA A 58 -9.07 -8.14 -1.92
C ALA A 58 -9.10 -7.00 -2.93
N ASP A 59 -9.28 -7.34 -4.21
CA ASP A 59 -9.28 -6.41 -5.34
C ASP A 59 -8.00 -5.55 -5.47
N ARG A 60 -6.88 -5.96 -4.87
CA ARG A 60 -5.58 -5.31 -5.02
C ARG A 60 -4.77 -6.07 -6.07
N ALA A 61 -4.60 -5.45 -7.22
CA ALA A 61 -3.80 -5.99 -8.32
C ALA A 61 -2.73 -4.99 -8.76
N ALA A 62 -1.67 -5.51 -9.38
CA ALA A 62 -0.78 -4.70 -10.18
C ALA A 62 -1.36 -4.51 -11.59
N GLY A 63 -0.91 -3.47 -12.28
CA GLY A 63 -1.13 -3.34 -13.74
C GLY A 63 0.09 -3.85 -14.49
N SER A 64 0.47 -3.18 -15.58
CA SER A 64 1.78 -3.38 -16.20
C SER A 64 2.96 -2.96 -15.32
N THR A 65 2.69 -2.24 -14.21
CA THR A 65 3.66 -1.74 -13.25
C THR A 65 3.15 -1.92 -11.82
N ALA A 66 4.04 -1.76 -10.83
CA ALA A 66 3.66 -1.73 -9.44
C ALA A 66 2.58 -0.67 -9.15
N THR A 67 1.67 -0.99 -8.23
CA THR A 67 0.55 -0.13 -7.85
C THR A 67 0.45 -0.04 -6.33
N ALA A 68 0.38 1.18 -5.81
CA ALA A 68 0.23 1.48 -4.40
C ALA A 68 -1.20 1.91 -4.06
N TYR A 69 -1.70 1.39 -2.94
CA TYR A 69 -3.00 1.66 -2.37
C TYR A 69 -2.80 2.19 -0.94
N LEU A 70 -3.20 3.43 -0.69
CA LEU A 70 -3.18 4.03 0.64
C LEU A 70 -4.62 4.19 1.14
N CYS A 71 -4.94 3.48 2.21
CA CYS A 71 -6.28 3.38 2.77
C CYS A 71 -6.29 3.81 4.23
N ALA A 72 -7.40 4.43 4.64
CA ALA A 72 -7.72 4.77 6.02
C ALA A 72 -9.24 4.75 6.15
N ASP A 73 -9.75 4.36 7.33
CA ASP A 73 -11.20 4.34 7.58
C ASP A 73 -12.03 3.62 6.50
N PHE A 74 -11.52 2.48 6.01
CA PHE A 74 -12.14 1.67 4.93
C PHE A 74 -12.22 2.36 3.56
N VAL A 75 -11.58 3.51 3.37
CA VAL A 75 -11.56 4.24 2.10
C VAL A 75 -10.11 4.35 1.60
N CYS A 76 -9.91 3.92 0.36
CA CYS A 76 -8.63 4.10 -0.31
C CYS A 76 -8.66 5.38 -1.15
N ARG A 77 -7.53 6.10 -1.14
CA ARG A 77 -7.27 7.11 -2.18
C ARG A 77 -7.14 6.41 -3.54
N LEU A 78 -7.19 7.21 -4.62
CA LEU A 78 -6.95 6.68 -5.96
C LEU A 78 -5.59 5.95 -6.01
N PRO A 79 -5.52 4.72 -6.54
CA PRO A 79 -4.26 3.99 -6.64
C PRO A 79 -3.24 4.74 -7.49
N VAL A 80 -1.96 4.62 -7.15
CA VAL A 80 -0.86 5.33 -7.83
C VAL A 80 0.25 4.37 -8.24
N THR A 81 0.90 4.65 -9.36
CA THR A 81 1.96 3.82 -9.94
C THR A 81 3.34 4.49 -9.92
N THR A 82 3.45 5.68 -9.32
CA THR A 82 4.71 6.45 -9.24
C THR A 82 5.05 6.86 -7.82
N ALA A 83 6.35 6.92 -7.53
CA ALA A 83 6.85 7.29 -6.21
C ALA A 83 6.51 8.75 -5.83
N ASP A 84 6.49 9.66 -6.80
CA ASP A 84 6.10 11.05 -6.56
C ASP A 84 4.63 11.17 -6.15
N ALA A 85 3.74 10.46 -6.83
CA ALA A 85 2.33 10.46 -6.49
C ALA A 85 2.07 9.80 -5.12
N LEU A 86 2.78 8.72 -4.78
CA LEU A 86 2.69 8.10 -3.46
C LEU A 86 3.17 9.05 -2.36
N ARG A 87 4.30 9.75 -2.55
CA ARG A 87 4.80 10.74 -1.59
C ARG A 87 3.77 11.85 -1.35
N ALA A 88 3.18 12.40 -2.41
CA ALA A 88 2.13 13.42 -2.28
C ALA A 88 0.92 12.93 -1.47
N GLN A 89 0.51 11.66 -1.62
CA GLN A 89 -0.58 11.09 -0.83
C GLN A 89 -0.22 10.92 0.66
N LEU A 90 1.02 10.52 0.95
CA LEU A 90 1.54 10.33 2.30
C LEU A 90 1.70 11.66 3.04
N ASP A 91 2.19 12.69 2.36
CA ASP A 91 2.33 14.04 2.92
C ASP A 91 0.94 14.61 3.24
N ALA A 92 0.02 14.56 2.28
CA ALA A 92 -1.35 15.01 2.48
C ALA A 92 -2.15 14.16 3.49
N ALA A 93 -1.70 12.94 3.82
CA ALA A 93 -2.29 12.14 4.89
C ALA A 93 -1.76 12.59 6.25
N SER A 94 -0.45 12.84 6.33
CA SER A 94 0.22 13.34 7.53
C SER A 94 -0.32 14.70 7.96
N ASP A 95 -0.61 15.60 7.00
CA ASP A 95 -1.19 16.93 7.28
C ASP A 95 -2.59 16.89 7.89
N ARG A 96 -3.35 15.80 7.72
CA ARG A 96 -4.68 15.64 8.34
C ARG A 96 -4.63 15.08 9.76
N ASP A 97 -3.52 14.44 10.11
CA ASP A 97 -3.29 13.84 11.41
C ASP A 97 -2.59 14.83 12.38
N ALA A 98 -2.12 15.97 11.86
CA ALA A 98 -1.46 17.06 12.58
C ALA A 98 -2.45 18.13 13.07
#